data_AF-A0A922M4E1-F1
#
_entry.id   AF-A0A922M4E1-F1
#
_cell.length_a   1.000
_cell.length_b   1.000
_cell.length_c   1.000
_cell.angle_alpha   90.00
_cell.angle_beta   90.00
_cell.angle_gamma   90.00
#
_symmetry.space_group_name_H-M   'P 1'
#
loop_
_entity.id
_entity.type
_entity.pdbx_description
1 polymer ?
#
loop_
_entity_poly.entity_id
_entity_poly.type
_entity_poly.pdbx_seq_one_letter_code
_entity_poly.pdbx_strand_id
1 'polypeptide(L)'
;MGPRCWAKMLGQNDKTAVLIGPTCRVVLGEGAESNITYMGNIQRGLDNEDYIVIGPERIAIRNRRIPTYFLQPNTEDSYIIDEAIQKKQSILDHFSNEITAAIMHSVVDNFRLFSMKVPIRHYYKYYK
;
A
#
# COMPACT_ATOMS: atom_id res chain seq x y z
N MET A 1 -7.00 -12.98 -5.83
CA MET A 1 -5.58 -13.08 -5.44
C MET A 1 -5.33 -12.05 -4.34
N GLY A 2 -5.04 -12.47 -3.11
CA GLY A 2 -4.79 -11.54 -1.99
C GLY A 2 -3.39 -10.90 -2.05
N PRO A 3 -3.18 -9.75 -1.38
CA PRO A 3 -1.87 -9.11 -1.29
C PRO A 3 -0.86 -10.04 -0.59
N ARG A 4 0.28 -10.30 -1.23
CA ARG A 4 1.40 -11.04 -0.61
C ARG A 4 2.33 -10.05 0.08
N CYS A 5 2.00 -9.69 1.31
CA CYS A 5 2.90 -8.98 2.21
C CYS A 5 3.63 -9.99 3.09
N TRP A 6 4.94 -10.16 2.92
CA TRP A 6 5.75 -11.00 3.80
C TRP A 6 6.98 -10.21 4.25
N ALA A 7 7.06 -9.87 5.54
CA ALA A 7 8.27 -9.34 6.14
C ALA A 7 9.26 -10.47 6.37
N LYS A 8 10.53 -10.21 6.09
CA LYS A 8 11.63 -11.08 6.50
C LYS A 8 12.17 -10.49 7.80
N MET A 9 12.00 -11.17 8.93
CA MET A 9 12.73 -10.82 10.16
C MET A 9 14.23 -10.98 9.87
N LEU A 10 15.01 -9.91 10.00
CA LEU A 10 16.45 -9.91 9.69
C LEU A 10 17.35 -10.05 10.93
N GLY A 11 16.80 -10.09 12.14
CA GLY A 11 17.59 -10.34 13.35
C GLY A 11 16.88 -9.90 14.62
N GLN A 12 17.07 -10.69 15.68
CA GLN A 12 16.57 -10.45 17.03
C GLN A 12 17.78 -10.09 17.89
N ASN A 13 17.98 -8.80 18.17
CA ASN A 13 18.91 -8.37 19.22
C ASN A 13 18.09 -7.79 20.37
N ASP A 14 18.51 -8.13 21.60
CA ASP A 14 17.72 -8.20 22.84
C ASP A 14 16.88 -6.99 23.28
N LYS A 15 16.87 -5.87 22.55
CA LYS A 15 16.00 -4.72 22.87
C LYS A 15 15.38 -4.01 21.67
N THR A 16 15.63 -4.45 20.44
CA THR A 16 15.03 -3.85 19.23
C THR A 16 15.13 -4.83 18.06
N ALA A 17 14.00 -5.40 17.66
CA ALA A 17 13.88 -6.06 16.38
C ALA A 17 13.37 -5.04 15.35
N VAL A 18 14.21 -4.73 14.36
CA VAL A 18 13.86 -3.85 13.25
C VAL A 18 13.41 -4.73 12.08
N LEU A 19 12.14 -4.63 11.72
CA LEU A 19 11.64 -5.18 10.47
C LEU A 19 12.00 -4.19 9.37
N ILE A 20 13.14 -4.42 8.69
CA ILE A 20 13.48 -3.67 7.48
C ILE A 20 12.46 -4.04 6.41
N GLY A 21 11.84 -3.00 5.87
CA GLY A 21 10.49 -3.04 5.33
C GLY A 21 10.22 -4.13 4.30
N PRO A 22 9.23 -5.01 4.51
CA PRO A 22 8.68 -5.78 3.40
C PRO A 22 8.25 -4.82 2.30
N THR A 23 8.83 -4.97 1.12
CA THR A 23 8.23 -4.38 -0.07
C THR A 23 7.00 -5.22 -0.40
N CYS A 24 5.82 -4.73 -0.02
CA CYS A 24 4.55 -5.34 -0.37
C CYS A 24 4.21 -4.99 -1.82
N ARG A 25 4.08 -6.00 -2.68
CA ARG A 25 3.46 -5.80 -3.99
C ARG A 25 1.96 -5.97 -3.84
N VAL A 26 1.22 -4.90 -4.09
CA VAL A 26 -0.24 -4.90 -4.09
C VAL A 26 -0.72 -4.72 -5.53
N VAL A 27 -1.59 -5.63 -5.96
CA VAL A 27 -2.15 -5.64 -7.32
C VAL A 27 -3.63 -5.27 -7.21
N LEU A 28 -4.01 -4.12 -7.75
CA LEU A 28 -5.40 -3.65 -7.84
C LEU A 28 -5.94 -3.99 -9.22
N GLY A 29 -6.42 -5.22 -9.40
CA GLY A 29 -7.05 -5.66 -10.66
C GLY A 29 -6.11 -5.67 -11.88
N GLU A 30 -6.68 -5.75 -13.08
CA GLU A 30 -5.94 -6.02 -14.33
C GLU A 30 -5.00 -4.89 -14.80
N GLY A 31 -3.89 -4.67 -14.10
CA GLY A 31 -2.74 -3.90 -14.60
C GLY A 31 -2.25 -2.75 -13.72
N ALA A 32 -2.94 -2.44 -12.61
CA ALA A 32 -2.46 -1.50 -11.60
C ALA A 32 -1.68 -2.26 -10.52
N GLU A 33 -0.37 -2.03 -10.47
CA GLU A 33 0.50 -2.60 -9.47
C GLU A 33 1.16 -1.47 -8.68
N SER A 34 1.33 -1.67 -7.38
CA SER A 34 2.12 -0.76 -6.57
C SER A 34 2.99 -1.53 -5.60
N ASN A 35 4.13 -0.95 -5.29
CA ASN A 35 5.06 -1.44 -4.30
C ASN A 35 4.98 -0.52 -3.09
N ILE A 36 4.67 -1.09 -1.94
CA ILE A 36 4.61 -0.37 -0.66
C ILE A 36 5.81 -0.80 0.17
N THR A 37 6.56 0.17 0.68
CA THR A 37 7.67 -0.08 1.61
C THR A 37 7.40 0.68 2.90
N TYR A 38 7.44 0.01 4.05
CA TYR A 38 7.23 0.62 5.36
C TYR A 38 8.24 0.08 6.36
N MET A 39 8.67 0.87 7.33
CA MET A 39 9.49 0.36 8.43
C MET A 39 8.57 -0.19 9.53
N GLY A 40 8.90 -1.37 10.06
CA GLY A 40 8.18 -1.98 11.18
C GLY A 40 9.07 -2.06 12.42
N ASN A 41 8.56 -1.62 13.57
CA ASN A 41 9.22 -1.81 14.86
C ASN A 41 8.43 -2.81 15.69
N ILE A 42 9.12 -3.63 16.48
CA ILE A 42 8.45 -4.48 17.46
C ILE A 42 8.28 -3.70 18.76
N GLN A 43 7.05 -3.65 19.27
CA GLN A 43 6.73 -3.05 20.56
C GLN A 43 5.97 -4.05 21.42
N ARG A 44 6.40 -4.19 22.67
CA ARG A 44 5.75 -5.05 23.65
C ARG A 44 4.55 -4.32 24.28
N GLY A 45 3.40 -4.97 24.25
CA GLY A 45 2.15 -4.48 24.83
C GLY A 45 2.09 -4.65 26.34
N LEU A 46 1.03 -4.10 26.95
CA LEU A 46 0.73 -4.24 28.39
C LEU A 46 0.40 -5.69 28.77
N ASP A 47 -0.04 -6.49 27.81
CA ASP A 47 -0.39 -7.89 27.93
C ASP A 47 0.82 -8.84 27.78
N ASN A 48 2.05 -8.29 27.75
CA ASN A 48 3.30 -9.02 27.53
C ASN A 48 3.45 -9.67 26.14
N GLU A 49 2.56 -9.36 25.21
CA GLU A 49 2.66 -9.81 23.82
C GLU A 49 3.45 -8.80 22.98
N ASP A 50 4.10 -9.29 21.92
CA ASP A 50 4.83 -8.44 20.98
C ASP A 50 3.94 -8.09 19.79
N TYR A 51 3.91 -6.81 19.42
CA TYR A 51 3.14 -6.25 18.30
C TYR A 51 4.05 -5.58 17.28
N ILE A 52 3.61 -5.51 16.03
CA ILE A 52 4.31 -4.77 14.98
C ILE A 52 3.69 -3.38 14.90
N VAL A 53 4.52 -2.37 15.09
CA VAL A 53 4.17 -0.97 14.85
C VAL A 53 4.68 -0.61 13.46
N ILE A 54 3.75 -0.47 12.52
CA ILE A 54 4.03 -0.05 11.15
C ILE A 54 4.21 1.49 11.14
N GLY A 55 5.42 1.94 10.85
CA GLY A 55 5.76 3.35 10.69
C GLY A 55 5.29 3.93 9.35
N PRO A 56 5.83 5.09 8.94
CA PRO A 56 5.47 5.74 7.68
C PRO A 56 5.81 4.87 6.47
N GLU A 57 4.89 4.83 5.52
CA GLU A 57 5.00 4.10 4.27
C GLU A 57 5.51 4.95 3.11
N ARG A 58 6.10 4.29 2.11
CA ARG A 58 6.44 4.82 0.80
C ARG A 58 5.77 3.97 -0.26
N ILE A 59 5.00 4.59 -1.14
CA ILE A 59 4.25 3.91 -2.20
C ILE A 59 4.90 4.26 -3.55
N ALA A 60 5.35 3.23 -4.26
CA ALA A 60 5.86 3.33 -5.62
C ALA A 60 4.84 2.71 -6.58
N ILE A 61 4.14 3.57 -7.32
CA ILE A 61 3.11 3.17 -8.28
C ILE A 61 3.78 2.66 -9.56
N ARG A 62 3.31 1.51 -10.05
CA ARG A 62 3.80 0.84 -11.25
C ARG A 62 2.60 0.46 -12.12
N ASN A 63 1.94 1.49 -12.66
CA ASN A 63 0.89 1.28 -13.64
C ASN A 63 1.51 0.83 -14.96
N ARG A 64 1.10 -0.35 -15.43
CA ARG A 64 1.60 -0.95 -16.68
C ARG A 64 0.65 -0.76 -17.86
N ARG A 65 -0.59 -0.34 -17.59
CA ARG A 65 -1.62 -0.08 -18.59
C ARG A 65 -1.99 1.40 -18.59
N ILE A 66 -2.31 1.90 -19.78
CA ILE A 66 -2.89 3.22 -19.96
C ILE A 66 -4.30 3.19 -19.32
N PRO A 67 -4.61 4.11 -18.40
CA PRO A 67 -5.92 4.18 -17.78
C PRO A 67 -6.99 4.53 -18.82
N THR A 68 -8.12 3.82 -18.76
CA THR A 68 -9.32 4.15 -19.53
C THR A 68 -10.22 5.05 -18.70
N TYR A 69 -10.96 5.94 -19.36
CA TYR A 69 -11.89 6.84 -18.70
C TYR A 69 -13.25 6.82 -19.39
N PHE A 70 -14.28 7.22 -18.66
CA PHE A 70 -15.63 7.39 -19.16
C PHE A 70 -16.17 8.71 -18.61
N LEU A 71 -16.71 9.54 -19.50
CA LEU A 71 -17.38 10.79 -19.13
C LEU A 71 -18.88 10.60 -19.28
N GLN A 72 -19.66 11.22 -18.39
CA GLN A 72 -21.11 11.20 -18.52
C GLN A 72 -21.53 11.94 -19.80
N PRO A 73 -22.38 11.34 -20.64
CA PRO A 73 -22.79 11.96 -21.90
C PRO A 73 -23.69 13.18 -21.67
N ASN A 74 -23.67 14.12 -22.63
CA ASN A 74 -24.60 15.25 -22.78
C ASN A 74 -24.43 16.44 -21.81
N THR A 75 -23.20 16.78 -21.43
CA THR A 75 -22.89 18.08 -20.81
C THR A 75 -21.81 18.82 -21.60
N GLU A 76 -21.90 20.15 -21.65
CA GLU A 76 -20.86 21.00 -22.27
C GLU A 76 -19.50 20.79 -21.59
N ASP A 77 -19.51 20.62 -20.26
CA ASP A 77 -18.32 20.33 -19.45
C ASP A 77 -17.65 19.00 -19.86
N SER A 78 -18.42 17.94 -20.11
CA SER A 78 -17.88 16.67 -20.58
C SER A 78 -17.12 16.80 -21.91
N TYR A 79 -17.60 17.66 -22.81
CA TYR A 79 -16.92 17.91 -24.09
C TYR A 79 -15.57 18.62 -23.90
N ILE A 80 -15.55 19.64 -23.05
CA ILE A 80 -14.32 20.40 -22.72
C ILE A 80 -13.30 19.47 -22.04
N ILE A 81 -13.76 18.63 -21.12
CA ILE A 81 -12.90 17.67 -20.40
C ILE A 81 -12.34 16.63 -21.36
N ASP A 82 -13.14 16.11 -22.29
CA ASP A 82 -12.67 15.15 -23.29
C ASP A 82 -11.58 15.75 -24.19
N GLU A 83 -11.80 16.98 -24.68
CA GLU A 83 -10.82 17.68 -25.52
C GLU A 83 -9.51 17.93 -24.75
N ALA A 84 -9.60 18.32 -23.47
CA ALA A 84 -8.43 18.54 -22.62
C ALA A 84 -7.65 17.26 -22.33
N ILE A 85 -8.35 16.15 -22.06
CA ILE A 85 -7.76 14.84 -21.80
C ILE A 85 -7.08 14.29 -23.06
N GLN A 86 -7.71 14.42 -24.23
CA GLN A 86 -7.12 14.00 -25.51
C GLN A 86 -5.86 14.81 -25.84
N LYS A 87 -5.84 16.11 -25.53
CA LYS A 87 -4.66 16.96 -25.71
C LYS A 87 -3.51 16.59 -24.77
N LYS A 88 -3.80 16.08 -23.57
CA LYS A 88 -2.78 15.76 -22.54
C LYS A 88 -3.12 14.46 -21.80
N GLN A 89 -2.69 13.33 -22.36
CA GLN A 89 -2.85 12.02 -21.72
C GLN A 89 -2.17 11.92 -20.34
N SER A 90 -1.14 12.74 -20.06
CA SER A 90 -0.47 12.79 -18.76
C SER A 90 -1.42 13.14 -17.60
N ILE A 91 -2.54 13.79 -17.88
CA ILE A 91 -3.56 14.12 -16.88
C ILE A 91 -4.21 12.84 -16.35
N LEU A 92 -4.53 11.89 -17.24
CA LEU A 92 -5.12 10.61 -16.85
C LEU A 92 -4.14 9.76 -16.03
N ASP A 93 -2.87 9.73 -16.44
CA ASP A 93 -1.83 9.02 -15.71
C ASP A 93 -1.65 9.58 -14.30
N HIS A 94 -1.66 10.92 -14.17
CA HIS A 94 -1.57 11.57 -12.87
C HIS A 94 -2.78 11.23 -11.99
N PHE A 95 -4.01 11.32 -12.50
CA PHE A 95 -5.20 10.94 -11.74
C PHE A 95 -5.18 9.47 -11.32
N SER A 96 -4.81 8.57 -12.22
CA SER A 96 -4.68 7.15 -11.91
C SER A 96 -3.66 6.90 -10.80
N ASN A 97 -2.53 7.60 -10.84
CA ASN A 97 -1.51 7.51 -9.82
C ASN A 97 -2.02 8.02 -8.46
N GLU A 98 -2.64 9.20 -8.41
CA GLU A 98 -3.17 9.78 -7.17
C GLU A 98 -4.26 8.89 -6.54
N ILE A 99 -5.19 8.37 -7.35
CA ILE A 99 -6.22 7.42 -6.87
C ILE A 99 -5.55 6.16 -6.31
N THR A 100 -4.55 5.63 -7.00
CA THR A 100 -3.82 4.44 -6.55
C THR A 100 -3.09 4.72 -5.23
N ALA A 101 -2.41 5.87 -5.10
CA ALA A 101 -1.76 6.27 -3.85
C ALA A 101 -2.77 6.35 -2.70
N ALA A 102 -3.89 7.03 -2.89
CA ALA A 102 -4.93 7.22 -1.87
C ALA A 102 -5.50 5.87 -1.37
N ILE A 103 -5.81 4.96 -2.29
CA ILE A 103 -6.27 3.61 -1.93
C ILE A 103 -5.18 2.85 -1.16
N MET A 104 -3.93 2.94 -1.59
CA MET A 104 -2.82 2.24 -0.95
C MET A 104 -2.54 2.76 0.47
N HIS A 105 -2.68 4.07 0.71
CA HIS A 105 -2.62 4.62 2.08
C HIS A 105 -3.69 3.98 2.97
N SER A 106 -4.95 3.90 2.49
CA SER A 106 -6.03 3.24 3.23
C SER A 106 -5.76 1.76 3.52
N VAL A 107 -5.18 1.04 2.57
CA VAL A 107 -4.77 -0.37 2.74
C VAL A 107 -3.70 -0.49 3.84
N VAL A 108 -2.70 0.40 3.85
CA VAL A 108 -1.64 0.40 4.87
C VAL A 108 -2.20 0.75 6.24
N ASP A 109 -3.12 1.71 6.34
CA ASP A 109 -3.76 2.06 7.61
C ASP A 109 -4.53 0.89 8.20
N ASN A 110 -5.24 0.12 7.37
CA ASN A 110 -5.90 -1.11 7.81
C ASN A 110 -4.90 -2.15 8.31
N PHE A 111 -3.75 -2.31 7.64
CA PHE A 111 -2.68 -3.17 8.14
C PHE A 111 -2.08 -2.67 9.45
N ARG A 112 -1.91 -1.35 9.61
CA ARG A 112 -1.43 -0.72 10.85
C ARG A 112 -2.36 -1.04 12.00
N LEU A 113 -3.67 -0.81 11.83
CA LEU A 113 -4.69 -1.14 12.83
C LEU A 113 -4.71 -2.64 13.18
N PHE A 114 -4.56 -3.50 12.19
CA PHE A 114 -4.52 -4.95 12.40
C PHE A 114 -3.27 -5.38 13.18
N SER A 115 -2.10 -4.89 12.78
CA SER A 115 -0.81 -5.21 13.40
C SER A 115 -0.68 -4.75 14.86
N MET A 116 -1.41 -3.70 15.25
CA MET A 116 -1.49 -3.23 16.63
C MET A 116 -2.48 -4.01 17.50
N LYS A 117 -3.41 -4.75 16.90
CA LYS A 117 -4.43 -5.52 17.63
C LYS A 117 -4.06 -6.99 17.79
N VAL A 118 -3.27 -7.53 16.87
CA VAL A 118 -2.99 -8.95 16.83
C VAL A 118 -1.50 -9.21 17.09
N PRO A 119 -1.15 -10.07 18.07
CA PRO A 119 0.23 -10.38 18.39
C PRO A 119 1.02 -11.04 17.26
N ILE A 120 2.33 -10.80 17.25
CA ILE A 120 3.31 -11.32 16.27
C ILE A 120 3.29 -12.84 16.15
N ARG A 121 3.04 -13.54 17.26
CA ARG A 121 3.02 -15.01 17.32
C ARG A 121 2.04 -15.66 16.34
N HIS A 122 1.03 -14.93 15.87
CA HIS A 122 0.04 -15.42 14.92
C HIS A 122 0.51 -15.32 13.45
N TYR A 123 1.60 -14.59 13.19
CA TYR A 123 2.12 -14.34 11.84
C TYR A 123 3.50 -14.95 11.61
N TYR A 124 4.34 -14.93 12.64
CA TYR A 124 5.71 -15.39 12.57
C TYR A 124 5.94 -16.53 13.55
N LYS A 125 6.54 -17.62 13.06
CA LYS A 125 7.09 -18.63 13.94
C LYS A 125 8.40 -18.07 14.51
N TYR A 126 8.46 -17.93 15.82
CA TYR A 126 9.73 -17.74 16.50
C TYR A 126 10.57 -18.99 16.24
N TYR A 127 11.65 -18.84 15.49
CA TYR A 127 12.67 -19.89 15.47
C TYR A 127 13.33 -19.87 16.85
N LYS A 128 13.24 -21.00 17.55
CA LYS A 128 14.00 -21.26 18.77
C LYS A 128 15.47 -21.45 18.45
#